data_AF-A0A135VVZ1-F1
#
_entry.id   AF-A0A135VVZ1-F1
#
_cell.length_a   1.000
_cell.length_b   1.000
_cell.length_c   1.000
_cell.angle_alpha   90.00
_cell.angle_beta   90.00
_cell.angle_gamma   90.00
#
_symmetry.space_group_name_H-M   'P 1'
#
loop_
_entity.id
_entity.type
_entity.pdbx_description
1 polymer ?
#
loop_
_entity_poly.entity_id
_entity_poly.type
_entity_poly.pdbx_seq_one_letter_code
_entity_poly.pdbx_strand_id
1 'polypeptide(L)'
;MIRSRQCPKCGNERIAGPHHLDNGSPHLRLDLPGFSTATLLAFTCAACGYTELYSDRLGLDNIRRVGRFLHPEELDISITCRRCGAALQAGSTMCYECGTPIE
;
A
#
# COMPACT_ATOMS: atom_id res chain seq x y z
N MET A 1 -7.92 9.61 -8.61
CA MET A 1 -9.39 9.81 -8.56
C MET A 1 -9.83 11.26 -8.40
N ILE A 2 -9.27 12.07 -7.48
CA ILE A 2 -9.78 13.44 -7.22
C ILE A 2 -9.73 14.34 -8.46
N ARG A 3 -8.62 14.30 -9.21
CA ARG A 3 -8.42 15.14 -10.40
C ARG A 3 -9.02 14.53 -11.66
N SER A 4 -8.80 13.24 -11.86
CA SER A 4 -9.21 12.51 -13.07
C SER A 4 -10.69 12.13 -13.09
N ARG A 5 -11.35 12.09 -11.92
CA ARG A 5 -12.68 11.47 -11.71
C ARG A 5 -12.78 10.01 -12.15
N GLN A 6 -11.63 9.37 -12.40
CA GLN A 6 -11.50 7.99 -12.83
C GLN A 6 -10.55 7.23 -11.91
N CYS A 7 -10.80 5.93 -11.75
CA CYS A 7 -9.93 5.01 -11.06
C CYS A 7 -8.65 4.77 -11.88
N PRO A 8 -7.45 5.00 -11.34
CA PRO A 8 -6.22 4.78 -12.10
C PRO A 8 -5.93 3.28 -12.32
N LYS A 9 -6.55 2.38 -11.56
CA LYS A 9 -6.37 0.93 -11.71
C LYS A 9 -7.21 0.35 -12.85
N CYS A 10 -8.45 0.80 -13.02
CA CYS A 10 -9.39 0.19 -13.99
C CYS A 10 -10.14 1.17 -14.90
N GLY A 11 -9.88 2.48 -14.80
CA GLY A 11 -10.51 3.52 -15.62
C GLY A 11 -11.97 3.86 -15.25
N ASN A 12 -12.59 3.12 -14.31
CA ASN A 12 -14.00 3.33 -13.97
C ASN A 12 -14.25 4.66 -13.24
N GLU A 13 -15.42 5.26 -13.45
CA GLU A 13 -15.83 6.57 -12.91
C GLU A 13 -16.66 6.48 -11.62
N ARG A 14 -17.09 5.27 -11.21
CA ARG A 14 -17.83 5.06 -9.96
C ARG A 14 -16.88 5.13 -8.77
N ILE A 15 -16.73 6.34 -8.23
CA ILE A 15 -15.86 6.62 -7.07
C ILE A 15 -16.70 6.93 -5.83
N ALA A 16 -16.42 6.23 -4.74
CA ALA A 16 -16.97 6.49 -3.40
C ALA A 16 -15.99 7.37 -2.59
N GLY A 17 -16.52 8.35 -1.85
CA GLY A 17 -15.74 9.29 -1.03
C GLY A 17 -16.17 10.76 -1.23
N PRO A 18 -15.52 11.72 -0.54
CA PRO A 18 -14.44 11.54 0.42
C PRO A 18 -14.92 10.88 1.71
N HIS A 19 -14.16 9.90 2.19
CA HIS A 19 -14.32 9.36 3.53
C HIS A 19 -13.23 9.96 4.43
N HIS A 20 -13.63 10.51 5.58
CA HIS A 20 -12.69 11.01 6.58
C HIS A 20 -12.25 9.85 7.48
N LEU A 21 -10.94 9.76 7.72
CA LEU A 21 -10.33 8.85 8.68
C LEU A 21 -9.74 9.71 9.80
N ASP A 22 -10.49 9.91 10.89
CA ASP A 22 -10.11 10.73 12.05
C ASP A 22 -10.18 9.99 13.39
N ASN A 23 -9.44 10.49 14.39
CA ASN A 23 -9.00 9.77 15.58
C ASN A 23 -10.02 9.86 16.74
N GLY A 24 -11.25 9.35 16.55
CA GLY A 24 -12.31 9.30 17.59
C GLY A 24 -12.74 7.88 18.04
N SER A 25 -12.60 6.87 17.19
CA SER A 25 -12.76 5.40 17.39
C SER A 25 -12.50 4.74 16.01
N PRO A 26 -12.55 3.40 15.86
CA PRO A 26 -11.44 2.52 15.44
C PRO A 26 -10.81 2.80 14.06
N HIS A 27 -10.24 3.98 13.83
CA HIS A 27 -9.67 4.39 12.55
C HIS A 27 -8.13 4.26 12.49
N LEU A 28 -7.67 3.99 11.26
CA LEU A 28 -6.32 3.62 10.85
C LEU A 28 -5.29 4.71 11.19
N ARG A 29 -4.22 4.34 11.92
CA ARG A 29 -3.04 5.21 12.14
C ARG A 29 -2.04 4.99 11.00
N LEU A 30 -1.53 6.07 10.42
CA LEU A 30 -0.32 5.99 9.63
C LEU A 30 0.86 5.75 10.58
N ASP A 31 1.66 4.70 10.32
CA ASP A 31 2.87 4.41 11.08
C ASP A 31 3.95 5.45 10.76
N LEU A 32 3.86 6.60 11.44
CA LEU A 32 4.86 7.66 11.43
C LEU A 32 5.59 7.64 12.78
N PRO A 33 6.92 7.46 12.81
CA PRO A 33 7.67 7.37 14.07
C PRO A 33 7.46 8.60 14.96
N GLY A 34 6.68 8.47 16.02
CA GLY A 34 6.48 9.51 17.04
C GLY A 34 5.51 10.65 16.68
N PHE A 35 4.71 10.54 15.60
CA PHE A 35 3.79 11.61 15.19
C PHE A 35 2.38 11.08 14.89
N SER A 36 1.38 11.61 15.59
CA SER A 36 -0.04 11.45 15.24
C SER A 36 -0.41 12.51 14.22
N THR A 37 -0.31 12.19 12.92
CA THR A 37 -0.60 13.17 11.87
C THR A 37 -1.47 12.60 10.78
N ALA A 38 -2.28 13.51 10.24
CA ALA A 38 -3.15 13.43 9.07
C ALA A 38 -4.52 12.84 9.33
N THR A 39 -5.53 13.70 9.34
CA THR A 39 -6.85 13.31 8.84
C THR A 39 -6.63 12.83 7.42
N LEU A 40 -6.90 11.56 7.14
CA LEU A 40 -6.80 11.03 5.79
C LEU A 40 -8.16 11.13 5.11
N LEU A 41 -8.14 11.58 3.86
CA LEU A 41 -9.28 11.43 2.98
C LEU A 41 -9.07 10.20 2.11
N ALA A 42 -10.05 9.31 2.11
CA ALA A 42 -10.06 8.13 1.27
C ALA A 42 -11.08 8.27 0.13
N PHE A 43 -10.68 7.84 -1.06
CA PHE A 43 -11.57 7.64 -2.20
C PHE A 43 -11.40 6.21 -2.72
N THR A 44 -12.50 5.50 -2.92
CA THR A 44 -12.50 4.08 -3.29
C THR A 44 -13.26 3.86 -4.57
N CYS A 45 -12.67 3.15 -5.54
CA CYS A 45 -13.38 2.73 -6.74
C CYS A 45 -14.40 1.65 -6.39
N ALA A 46 -15.68 1.90 -6.66
CA ALA A 46 -16.75 0.96 -6.38
C ALA A 46 -16.73 -0.29 -7.28
N ALA A 47 -15.97 -0.26 -8.38
CA ALA A 47 -15.88 -1.38 -9.32
C ALA A 47 -14.75 -2.37 -8.98
N CYS A 48 -13.57 -1.87 -8.61
CA CYS A 48 -12.38 -2.72 -8.39
C CYS A 48 -11.78 -2.64 -6.98
N GLY A 49 -12.36 -1.84 -6.10
CA GLY A 49 -11.93 -1.67 -4.71
C GLY A 49 -10.59 -0.94 -4.54
N TYR A 50 -9.99 -0.41 -5.61
CA TYR A 50 -8.78 0.41 -5.48
C TYR A 50 -9.08 1.67 -4.67
N THR A 51 -8.27 1.93 -3.64
CA THR A 51 -8.44 3.04 -2.71
C THR A 51 -7.24 3.98 -2.78
N GLU A 52 -7.49 5.28 -2.96
CA GLU A 52 -6.50 6.33 -2.84
C GLU A 52 -6.65 7.06 -1.51
N LEU A 53 -5.53 7.29 -0.82
CA LEU A 53 -5.47 8.06 0.42
C LEU A 53 -4.78 9.41 0.18
N TYR A 54 -5.33 10.46 0.76
CA TYR A 54 -4.80 11.81 0.68
C TYR A 54 -4.53 12.32 2.09
N SER A 55 -3.31 12.78 2.32
CA SER A 55 -2.93 13.50 3.54
C SER A 55 -3.30 14.97 3.43
N ASP A 56 -3.75 15.55 4.54
CA ASP A 56 -3.82 17.00 4.67
C ASP A 56 -2.41 17.64 4.61
N ARG A 57 -2.35 18.98 4.64
CA ARG A 57 -1.09 19.73 4.54
C ARG A 57 -0.10 19.35 5.64
N LEU A 58 -0.56 19.22 6.88
CA LEU A 58 0.29 18.90 8.02
C LEU A 58 0.80 17.45 7.93
N GLY A 59 -0.07 16.52 7.54
CA GLY A 59 0.29 15.13 7.27
C GLY A 59 1.37 15.01 6.20
N LEU A 60 1.20 15.72 5.08
CA LEU A 60 2.19 15.77 4.01
C LEU A 60 3.54 16.33 4.48
N ASP A 61 3.53 17.41 5.26
CA ASP A 61 4.75 18.01 5.79
C ASP A 61 5.49 17.03 6.74
N ASN A 62 4.75 16.25 7.54
CA ASN A 62 5.33 15.23 8.40
C ASN A 62 5.89 14.04 7.62
N ILE A 63 5.17 13.51 6.63
CA ILE A 63 5.67 12.45 5.75
C ILE A 63 6.98 12.89 5.08
N ARG A 64 7.06 14.13 4.61
CA ARG A 64 8.29 14.67 4.00
C ARG A 64 9.45 14.76 4.97
N ARG A 65 9.18 15.11 6.24
CA ARG A 65 10.23 15.35 7.25
C ARG A 65 10.73 14.06 7.90
N VAL A 66 9.84 13.12 8.19
CA VAL A 66 10.13 11.93 9.03
C VAL A 66 9.49 10.65 8.51
N GLY A 67 8.88 10.67 7.32
CA GLY A 67 8.27 9.49 6.73
C GLY A 67 9.33 8.42 6.42
N ARG A 68 8.89 7.15 6.48
CA ARG A 68 9.65 6.04 5.92
C ARG A 68 9.32 5.95 4.43
N PHE A 69 10.33 5.92 3.59
CA PHE A 69 10.19 5.76 2.15
C PHE A 69 10.58 4.34 1.77
N LEU A 70 9.74 3.68 0.97
CA LEU A 70 10.09 2.38 0.39
C LEU A 70 11.21 2.59 -0.62
N HIS A 71 12.33 1.92 -0.42
CA HIS A 71 13.37 1.81 -1.42
C HIS A 71 13.05 0.62 -2.35
N PRO A 72 13.12 0.75 -3.68
CA PRO A 72 12.80 -0.34 -4.61
C PRO A 72 13.59 -1.63 -4.34
N GLU A 73 14.81 -1.50 -3.83
CA GLU A 73 15.68 -2.61 -3.45
C GLU A 73 15.10 -3.43 -2.26
N GLU A 74 14.26 -2.83 -1.42
CA GLU A 74 13.57 -3.50 -0.31
C GLU A 74 12.33 -4.28 -0.77
N LEU A 75 11.86 -4.03 -2.00
CA LEU A 75 10.71 -4.74 -2.59
C LEU A 75 11.14 -6.00 -3.36
N ASP A 76 12.43 -6.14 -3.66
CA ASP A 76 12.95 -7.26 -4.46
C ASP A 76 13.73 -8.25 -3.61
N ILE A 77 12.99 -9.03 -2.83
CA ILE A 77 13.46 -10.36 -2.41
C ILE A 77 12.69 -11.42 -3.20
N SER A 78 12.58 -11.24 -4.52
CA SER A 78 12.05 -12.30 -5.39
C SER A 78 13.13 -13.34 -5.66
N ILE A 79 13.45 -14.15 -4.65
CA ILE A 79 14.29 -15.33 -4.87
C ILE A 79 13.49 -16.26 -5.79
N THR A 80 14.06 -16.70 -6.90
CA THR A 80 13.40 -17.66 -7.80
C THR A 80 13.90 -19.08 -7.52
N CYS A 81 13.01 -20.05 -7.65
CA CYS A 81 13.36 -21.45 -7.49
C CYS A 81 14.33 -21.86 -8.60
N ARG A 82 15.55 -22.32 -8.25
CA ARG A 82 16.54 -22.79 -9.24
C ARG A 82 16.07 -23.99 -10.06
N ARG A 83 15.06 -24.73 -9.59
CA ARG A 83 14.54 -25.93 -10.28
C ARG A 83 13.41 -25.62 -11.25
N CYS A 84 12.41 -24.85 -10.84
CA CYS A 84 11.20 -24.61 -11.66
C CYS A 84 11.01 -23.16 -12.09
N GLY A 85 11.82 -22.22 -11.59
CA GLY A 85 11.73 -20.79 -11.91
C GLY A 85 10.61 -20.04 -11.18
N ALA A 86 9.82 -20.70 -10.33
CA ALA A 86 8.76 -20.06 -9.57
C ALA A 86 9.31 -19.01 -8.60
N ALA A 87 8.60 -17.89 -8.43
CA ALA A 87 8.92 -16.90 -7.41
C ALA A 87 8.73 -17.52 -6.00
N LEU A 88 9.77 -17.45 -5.18
CA LEU A 88 9.75 -17.89 -3.80
C LEU A 88 9.33 -16.74 -2.90
N GLN A 89 8.53 -17.04 -1.88
CA GLN A 89 8.21 -16.06 -0.86
C GLN A 89 9.41 -15.90 0.08
N ALA A 90 9.65 -14.68 0.56
CA ALA A 90 10.70 -14.41 1.54
C ALA A 90 10.52 -15.29 2.78
N GLY A 91 11.58 -16.00 3.19
CA GLY A 91 11.56 -16.92 4.33
C GLY A 91 11.00 -18.32 4.04
N SER A 92 10.70 -18.66 2.78
CA SER A 92 10.32 -20.03 2.41
C SER A 92 11.49 -20.99 2.63
N THR A 93 11.23 -22.15 3.23
CA THR A 93 12.22 -23.24 3.36
C THR A 93 12.15 -24.23 2.20
N MET A 94 11.06 -24.21 1.44
CA MET A 94 10.87 -25.02 0.23
C MET A 94 10.00 -24.29 -0.80
N CYS A 95 10.14 -24.66 -2.06
CA CYS A 95 9.29 -24.18 -3.15
C CYS A 95 7.92 -24.88 -3.10
N TYR A 96 6.84 -24.11 -2.89
CA TYR A 96 5.47 -24.65 -2.85
C TYR A 96 4.95 -25.16 -4.20
N GLU A 97 5.58 -24.76 -5.32
CA GLU A 97 5.18 -25.20 -6.66
C GLU A 97 5.78 -26.56 -7.05
N CYS A 98 7.01 -26.86 -6.61
CA CYS A 98 7.72 -28.08 -7.02
C CYS A 98 8.27 -28.93 -5.88
N GLY A 99 8.06 -28.51 -4.62
CA GLY A 99 8.51 -29.20 -3.42
C GLY A 99 10.02 -29.20 -3.19
N THR A 100 10.80 -28.42 -3.96
CA THR A 100 12.26 -28.41 -3.84
C THR A 100 12.70 -27.55 -2.65
N PRO A 101 13.52 -28.06 -1.73
CA PRO A 101 14.09 -27.26 -0.64
C PRO A 101 14.85 -26.05 -1.18
N ILE A 102 14.79 -24.94 -0.45
CA ILE A 102 15.52 -23.71 -0.79
C ILE A 102 16.83 -23.75 0.02
N GLU A 103 17.95 -23.97 -0.67
CA GLU A 103 19.32 -23.87 -0.14
C GLU A 103 19.96 -22.52 -0.48
#